data_AF-A0A851M5U0-F1
#
_entry.id   AF-A0A851M5U0-F1
#
_cell.length_a   1.000
_cell.length_b   1.000
_cell.length_c   1.000
_cell.angle_alpha   90.00
_cell.angle_beta   90.00
_cell.angle_gamma   90.00
#
_symmetry.space_group_name_H-M   'P 1'
#
loop_
_entity.id
_entity.type
_entity.pdbx_description
1 polymer ?
#
loop_
_entity_poly.entity_id
_entity_poly.type
_entity_poly.pdbx_seq_one_letter_code
_entity_poly.pdbx_strand_id
1 'polypeptide(L)'
;LQSPSVRPSRSEYDNGFPLQHPNSFGRPSGKSIYNQRKDYSQTLFKPQSDFQHHVEHLLTVRLERDIRSAEDCLERLKLLEAQGRVWGQDLILQVKDQELVLRDVESKEELDTYPLGSVQGCSAALDICGYDSVLAINVQERNPPGTSVLL
;
A
#
# COMPACT_ATOMS: atom_id res chain seq x y z
N LEU A 1 -35.59 -70.61 4.35
CA LEU A 1 -36.47 -70.90 5.50
C LEU A 1 -35.62 -71.49 6.61
N GLN A 2 -35.86 -71.03 7.85
CA GLN A 2 -35.27 -71.43 9.15
C GLN A 2 -33.81 -71.02 9.49
N SER A 3 -33.69 -70.03 10.39
CA SER A 3 -32.65 -69.94 11.44
C SER A 3 -32.91 -71.03 12.52
N PRO A 4 -32.00 -71.35 13.49
CA PRO A 4 -31.64 -70.42 14.56
C PRO A 4 -30.20 -70.50 15.15
N SER A 5 -29.92 -69.46 15.94
CA SER A 5 -28.82 -69.22 16.87
C SER A 5 -28.78 -70.20 18.04
N VAL A 6 -27.57 -70.55 18.54
CA VAL A 6 -27.28 -70.76 19.98
C VAL A 6 -25.86 -70.29 20.31
N ARG A 7 -25.72 -69.42 21.33
CA ARG A 7 -24.46 -68.89 21.92
C ARG A 7 -23.82 -69.90 22.87
N PRO A 8 -22.50 -69.80 23.12
CA PRO A 8 -22.00 -69.35 24.43
C PRO A 8 -20.73 -68.48 24.24
N SER A 9 -20.06 -67.86 25.20
CA SER A 9 -20.30 -67.40 26.56
C SER A 9 -19.20 -66.35 26.80
N ARG A 10 -19.49 -65.41 27.69
CA ARG A 10 -18.60 -64.37 28.21
C ARG A 10 -17.17 -64.87 28.49
N SER A 11 -16.18 -64.18 27.96
CA SER A 11 -14.87 -64.07 28.63
C SER A 11 -14.39 -62.62 28.54
N GLU A 12 -14.38 -61.99 29.70
CA GLU A 12 -13.65 -60.76 29.98
C GLU A 12 -12.16 -61.09 29.96
N TYR A 13 -11.41 -60.46 29.07
CA TYR A 13 -10.01 -60.13 29.32
C TYR A 13 -9.83 -58.68 28.95
N ASP A 14 -9.82 -57.86 29.99
CA ASP A 14 -9.19 -56.55 30.00
C ASP A 14 -7.74 -56.70 29.52
N ASN A 15 -7.35 -55.91 28.52
CA ASN A 15 -5.97 -55.52 28.39
C ASN A 15 -5.91 -54.19 27.66
N GLY A 16 -5.87 -53.13 28.46
CA GLY A 16 -5.61 -51.78 28.01
C GLY A 16 -4.34 -51.71 27.17
N PHE A 17 -4.51 -51.27 25.92
CA PHE A 17 -3.44 -50.62 25.18
C PHE A 17 -3.96 -49.24 24.79
N PRO A 18 -3.53 -48.16 25.48
CA PRO A 18 -3.81 -46.83 24.98
C PRO A 18 -3.00 -46.67 23.69
N LEU A 19 -3.69 -46.70 22.54
CA LEU A 19 -3.13 -46.25 21.28
C LEU A 19 -2.93 -44.73 21.37
N GLN A 20 -1.86 -44.32 22.07
CA GLN A 20 -1.28 -42.99 21.92
C GLN A 20 -0.86 -42.88 20.46
N HIS A 21 -1.69 -42.23 19.67
CA HIS A 21 -1.36 -41.83 18.31
C HIS A 21 -0.24 -40.78 18.42
N PRO A 22 1.00 -41.10 18.03
CA PRO A 22 2.07 -40.13 18.06
C PRO A 22 1.86 -39.20 16.87
N ASN A 23 1.68 -37.92 17.15
CA ASN A 23 1.79 -36.86 16.17
C ASN A 23 0.86 -36.97 14.95
N SER A 24 -0.46 -36.82 15.19
CA SER A 24 -1.23 -36.15 14.14
C SER A 24 -0.72 -34.71 14.09
N PHE A 25 0.09 -34.37 13.09
CA PHE A 25 -0.06 -33.05 12.49
C PHE A 25 -1.50 -33.01 11.96
N GLY A 26 -2.42 -32.72 12.88
CA GLY A 26 -3.83 -32.96 12.71
C GLY A 26 -4.29 -32.18 11.50
N ARG A 27 -4.93 -32.87 10.56
CA ARG A 27 -5.58 -32.21 9.42
C ARG A 27 -6.36 -31.03 9.99
N PRO A 28 -6.08 -29.80 9.55
CA PRO A 28 -6.63 -28.63 10.19
C PRO A 28 -8.16 -28.73 10.19
N SER A 29 -8.76 -28.44 11.34
CA SER A 29 -10.21 -28.45 11.49
C SER A 29 -10.84 -27.51 10.47
N GLY A 30 -12.04 -27.82 9.96
CA GLY A 30 -12.78 -26.91 9.08
C GLY A 30 -12.94 -25.52 9.69
N LYS A 31 -13.07 -25.41 11.02
CA LYS A 31 -13.10 -24.14 11.75
C LYS A 31 -11.77 -23.39 11.70
N SER A 32 -10.65 -24.12 11.82
CA SER A 32 -9.29 -23.55 11.69
C SER A 32 -9.06 -23.03 10.29
N ILE A 33 -9.44 -23.79 9.26
CA ILE A 33 -9.31 -23.40 7.86
C ILE A 33 -10.18 -22.17 7.57
N TYR A 34 -11.42 -22.14 8.09
CA TYR A 34 -12.31 -20.99 7.92
C TYR A 34 -11.75 -19.73 8.58
N ASN A 35 -11.30 -19.81 9.84
CA ASN A 35 -10.72 -18.67 10.55
C ASN A 35 -9.45 -18.18 9.83
N GLN A 36 -8.54 -19.09 9.46
CA GLN A 36 -7.33 -18.73 8.72
C GLN A 36 -7.66 -18.02 7.39
N ARG A 37 -8.69 -18.48 6.65
CA ARG A 37 -9.13 -17.82 5.42
C ARG A 37 -9.76 -16.45 5.69
N LYS A 38 -10.57 -16.34 6.74
CA LYS A 38 -11.21 -15.08 7.15
C LYS A 38 -10.15 -14.04 7.55
N ASP A 39 -9.18 -14.45 8.37
CA ASP A 39 -8.08 -13.60 8.80
C ASP A 39 -7.19 -13.21 7.62
N TYR A 40 -6.86 -14.17 6.73
CA TYR A 40 -6.09 -13.90 5.52
C TYR A 40 -6.79 -12.88 4.60
N SER A 41 -8.09 -13.03 4.36
CA SER A 41 -8.88 -12.05 3.62
C SER A 41 -8.84 -10.69 4.30
N GLN A 42 -9.02 -10.62 5.62
CA GLN A 42 -8.96 -9.34 6.35
C GLN A 42 -7.57 -8.70 6.32
N THR A 43 -6.48 -9.48 6.25
CA THR A 43 -5.13 -8.95 6.07
C THR A 43 -4.82 -8.51 4.64
N LEU A 44 -5.44 -9.15 3.63
CA LEU A 44 -5.34 -8.69 2.24
C LEU A 44 -6.12 -7.40 1.99
N PHE A 45 -7.25 -7.23 2.68
CA PHE A 45 -8.05 -6.00 2.64
C PHE A 45 -7.69 -5.02 3.76
N LYS A 46 -6.66 -5.30 4.57
CA LYS A 46 -6.12 -4.31 5.47
C LYS A 46 -5.62 -3.18 4.58
N PRO A 47 -6.04 -1.92 4.82
CA PRO A 47 -5.60 -0.81 3.99
C PRO A 47 -4.08 -0.88 3.91
N GLN A 48 -3.57 -0.92 2.67
CA GLN A 48 -2.15 -0.73 2.41
C GLN A 48 -1.76 0.53 3.17
N SER A 49 -0.70 0.43 3.99
CA SER A 49 -0.15 1.44 4.89
C SER A 49 -0.71 2.84 4.70
N ASP A 50 -1.14 3.50 5.78
CA ASP A 50 -1.54 4.91 5.82
C ASP A 50 -0.39 5.84 5.37
N PHE A 51 -0.01 5.78 4.09
CA PHE A 51 0.96 6.66 3.48
C PHE A 51 0.23 7.98 3.35
N GLN A 52 0.44 8.82 4.35
CA GLN A 52 -0.16 10.13 4.47
C GLN A 52 0.84 11.03 5.17
N HIS A 53 1.30 12.06 4.47
CA HIS A 53 2.32 12.99 4.95
C HIS A 53 1.87 14.42 4.70
N HIS A 54 2.16 15.28 5.67
CA HIS A 54 2.04 16.72 5.49
C HIS A 54 3.23 17.19 4.64
N VAL A 55 2.96 17.92 3.57
CA VAL A 55 3.98 18.41 2.64
C VAL A 55 3.65 19.85 2.26
N GLU A 56 4.66 20.58 1.82
CA GLU A 56 4.49 21.88 1.17
C GLU A 56 4.72 21.68 -0.33
N HIS A 57 3.69 21.88 -1.15
CA HIS A 57 3.80 21.83 -2.60
C HIS A 57 4.33 23.16 -3.11
N LEU A 58 5.42 23.10 -3.89
CA LEU A 58 6.15 24.29 -4.33
C LEU A 58 5.87 24.60 -5.80
N LEU A 59 5.80 23.55 -6.62
CA LEU A 59 5.68 23.72 -8.06
C LEU A 59 5.22 22.43 -8.75
N THR A 60 4.39 22.57 -9.79
CA THR A 60 4.15 21.52 -10.78
C THR A 60 4.72 21.97 -12.11
N VAL A 61 5.64 21.19 -12.67
CA VAL A 61 6.31 21.51 -13.95
C VAL A 61 6.06 20.41 -14.96
N ARG A 62 5.47 20.77 -16.10
CA ARG A 62 5.39 19.88 -17.24
C ARG A 62 6.76 19.80 -17.92
N LEU A 63 7.25 18.58 -18.16
CA LEU A 63 8.48 18.36 -18.91
C LEU A 63 8.24 18.73 -20.38
N GLU A 64 9.04 19.67 -20.86
CA GLU A 64 8.97 20.23 -22.22
C GLU A 64 10.39 20.37 -22.80
N ARG A 65 10.56 21.12 -23.90
CA ARG A 65 11.82 21.14 -24.67
C ARG A 65 13.04 21.55 -23.84
N ASP A 66 12.85 22.50 -22.92
CA ASP A 66 13.91 23.11 -22.11
C ASP A 66 14.02 22.51 -20.70
N ILE A 67 13.02 21.75 -20.25
CA ILE A 67 12.97 21.10 -18.93
C ILE A 67 12.69 19.63 -19.16
N ARG A 68 13.72 18.79 -19.03
CA ARG A 68 13.69 17.38 -19.43
C ARG A 68 13.76 16.40 -18.27
N SER A 69 14.10 16.88 -17.08
CA SER A 69 14.21 16.03 -15.89
C SER A 69 13.78 16.73 -14.61
N ALA A 70 13.71 15.98 -13.52
CA ALA A 70 13.42 16.52 -12.19
C ALA A 70 14.51 17.50 -11.72
N GLU A 71 15.77 17.26 -12.10
CA GLU A 71 16.89 18.13 -11.81
C GLU A 71 16.72 19.51 -12.48
N ASP A 72 16.26 19.55 -13.74
CA ASP A 72 15.94 20.81 -14.43
C ASP A 72 14.82 21.57 -13.71
N CYS A 73 13.81 20.85 -13.19
CA CYS A 73 12.74 21.44 -12.38
C CYS A 73 13.28 22.03 -11.07
N LEU A 74 14.24 21.38 -10.41
CA LEU A 74 14.89 21.89 -9.21
C LEU A 74 15.74 23.14 -9.49
N GLU A 75 16.45 23.19 -10.60
CA GLU A 75 17.16 24.41 -11.03
C GLU A 75 16.18 25.56 -11.33
N ARG A 76 15.04 25.24 -11.93
CA ARG A 76 13.95 26.20 -12.14
C ARG A 76 13.38 26.70 -10.81
N LEU A 77 13.19 25.83 -9.83
CA LEU A 77 12.75 26.18 -8.48
C LEU A 77 13.75 27.17 -7.83
N LYS A 78 15.06 26.89 -7.89
CA LYS A 78 16.11 27.79 -7.38
C LYS A 78 16.04 29.19 -7.99
N LEU A 79 15.82 29.27 -9.30
CA LEU A 79 15.69 30.56 -9.98
C LEU A 79 14.45 31.32 -9.52
N LEU A 80 13.30 30.65 -9.37
CA LEU A 80 12.06 31.27 -8.91
C LEU A 80 12.15 31.69 -7.45
N GLU A 81 12.80 30.89 -6.61
CA GLU A 81 13.02 31.18 -5.19
C GLU A 81 13.88 32.44 -5.03
N ALA A 82 14.99 32.53 -5.77
CA ALA A 82 15.86 33.71 -5.77
C ALA A 82 15.15 34.99 -6.24
N GLN A 83 14.05 34.85 -7.00
CA GLN A 83 13.20 35.96 -7.44
C GLN A 83 12.07 36.28 -6.45
N GLY A 84 11.89 35.50 -5.38
CA GLY A 84 10.75 35.59 -4.46
C GLY A 84 9.42 35.25 -5.13
N ARG A 85 9.42 34.30 -6.08
CA ARG A 85 8.27 33.94 -6.91
C ARG A 85 7.74 32.52 -6.65
N VAL A 86 8.25 31.88 -5.60
CA VAL A 86 7.73 30.60 -5.12
C VAL A 86 6.78 30.91 -3.97
N TRP A 87 5.63 30.24 -3.97
CA TRP A 87 4.74 30.19 -2.81
C TRP A 87 4.49 28.71 -2.53
N GLY A 88 4.77 28.29 -1.30
CA GLY A 88 4.42 26.96 -0.85
C GLY A 88 2.94 26.87 -0.52
N GLN A 89 2.35 25.72 -0.79
CA GLN A 89 1.00 25.37 -0.38
C GLN A 89 1.03 24.14 0.54
N ASP A 90 0.58 24.30 1.78
CA ASP A 90 0.45 23.19 2.73
C ASP A 90 -0.61 22.18 2.26
N LEU A 91 -0.19 20.93 2.06
CA LEU A 91 -1.01 19.83 1.55
C LEU A 91 -0.80 18.54 2.35
N ILE A 92 -1.75 17.62 2.19
CA ILE A 92 -1.63 16.22 2.58
C ILE A 92 -1.36 15.40 1.32
N LEU A 93 -0.15 14.84 1.21
CA LEU A 93 0.20 13.83 0.22
C LEU A 93 -0.16 12.45 0.75
N GLN A 94 -0.96 11.68 0.02
CA GLN A 94 -1.31 10.33 0.43
C GLN A 94 -1.40 9.34 -0.72
N VAL A 95 -1.41 8.05 -0.37
CA VAL A 95 -1.77 6.99 -1.29
C VAL A 95 -3.06 6.33 -0.80
N LYS A 96 -4.10 6.38 -1.64
CA LYS A 96 -5.43 5.87 -1.36
C LYS A 96 -6.00 5.21 -2.61
N ASP A 97 -6.56 4.01 -2.48
CA ASP A 97 -7.26 3.31 -3.58
C ASP A 97 -6.42 3.16 -4.88
N GLN A 98 -5.10 2.95 -4.74
CA GLN A 98 -4.12 2.90 -5.85
C GLN A 98 -3.94 4.24 -6.59
N GLU A 99 -4.19 5.35 -5.92
CA GLU A 99 -3.97 6.70 -6.41
C GLU A 99 -3.09 7.49 -5.44
N LEU A 100 -2.20 8.31 -5.99
CA LEU A 100 -1.51 9.38 -5.29
C LEU A 100 -2.47 10.58 -5.23
N VAL A 101 -2.78 11.05 -4.04
CA VAL A 101 -3.76 12.13 -3.83
C VAL A 101 -3.11 13.27 -3.07
N LEU A 102 -3.27 14.48 -3.59
CA LEU A 102 -2.99 15.73 -2.89
C LEU A 102 -4.30 16.27 -2.33
N ARG A 103 -4.33 16.50 -1.02
CA ARG A 103 -5.51 17.03 -0.33
C ARG A 103 -5.22 18.30 0.42
N ASP A 104 -6.21 19.16 0.49
CA ASP A 104 -6.15 20.34 1.35
C ASP A 104 -6.10 19.93 2.83
N VAL A 105 -5.29 20.65 3.62
CA VAL A 105 -5.04 20.32 5.03
C VAL A 105 -6.26 20.59 5.91
N GLU A 106 -7.06 21.63 5.62
CA GLU A 106 -8.17 22.05 6.47
C GLU A 106 -9.48 21.36 6.07
N SER A 107 -9.91 21.57 4.83
CA SER A 107 -11.16 21.05 4.26
C SER A 107 -11.14 19.56 3.97
N LYS A 108 -9.94 18.96 3.83
CA LYS A 108 -9.72 17.57 3.38
C LYS A 108 -10.21 17.29 1.96
N GLU A 109 -10.45 18.32 1.16
CA GLU A 109 -10.82 18.21 -0.25
C GLU A 109 -9.67 17.58 -1.07
N GLU A 110 -10.00 16.71 -2.02
CA GLU A 110 -9.05 16.14 -2.96
C GLU A 110 -8.78 17.14 -4.09
N LEU A 111 -7.58 17.74 -4.09
CA LEU A 111 -7.19 18.78 -5.06
C LEU A 111 -6.69 18.17 -6.36
N ASP A 112 -5.77 17.20 -6.25
CA ASP A 112 -5.22 16.48 -7.39
C ASP A 112 -5.15 14.98 -7.08
N THR A 113 -5.46 14.17 -8.08
CA THR A 113 -5.44 12.71 -7.98
C THR A 113 -4.75 12.12 -9.20
N TYR A 114 -3.74 11.29 -8.95
CA TYR A 114 -2.96 10.62 -9.98
C TYR A 114 -2.99 9.11 -9.75
N PRO A 115 -3.33 8.29 -10.75
CA PRO A 115 -3.21 6.84 -10.62
C PRO A 115 -1.77 6.46 -10.25
N LEU A 116 -1.54 5.57 -9.28
CA LEU A 116 -0.16 5.16 -8.95
C LEU A 116 0.59 4.60 -10.16
N GLY A 117 -0.13 3.97 -11.09
CA GLY A 117 0.43 3.47 -12.35
C GLY A 117 0.91 4.56 -13.31
N SER A 118 0.62 5.84 -13.07
CA SER A 118 1.23 6.96 -13.80
C SER A 118 2.49 7.52 -13.14
N VAL A 119 2.79 7.17 -11.88
CA VAL A 119 4.01 7.61 -11.21
C VAL A 119 5.20 6.87 -11.82
N GLN A 120 6.07 7.61 -12.51
CA GLN A 120 7.24 7.06 -13.21
C GLN A 120 8.46 6.91 -12.29
N GLY A 121 8.52 7.70 -11.21
CA GLY A 121 9.60 7.66 -10.25
C GLY A 121 9.53 8.82 -9.26
N CYS A 122 10.33 8.75 -8.22
CA CYS A 122 10.52 9.82 -7.26
C CYS A 122 12.01 9.98 -6.91
N SER A 123 12.41 11.20 -6.61
CA SER A 123 13.75 11.52 -6.09
C SER A 123 13.64 12.58 -5.00
N ALA A 124 14.61 12.62 -4.10
CA ALA A 124 14.68 13.62 -3.05
C ALA A 124 15.98 14.40 -3.19
N ALA A 125 15.89 15.72 -3.07
CA ALA A 125 17.02 16.61 -3.07
C ALA A 125 17.09 17.33 -1.71
N LEU A 126 18.23 17.23 -1.04
CA LEU A 126 18.41 17.75 0.32
C LEU A 126 19.02 19.14 0.29
N ASP A 127 18.66 19.97 1.29
CA ASP A 127 19.25 21.28 1.56
C ASP A 127 19.23 22.24 0.36
N ILE A 128 18.08 22.36 -0.32
CA ILE A 128 17.89 23.24 -1.49
C ILE A 128 16.92 24.37 -1.14
N CYS A 129 17.21 25.60 -1.57
CA CYS A 129 16.28 26.74 -1.48
C CYS A 129 15.77 27.07 -0.06
N GLY A 130 16.48 26.62 0.99
CA GLY A 130 16.03 26.77 2.38
C GLY A 130 15.11 25.65 2.87
N TYR A 131 14.81 24.65 2.04
CA TYR A 131 14.10 23.44 2.41
C TYR A 131 15.10 22.33 2.79
N ASP A 132 14.83 21.64 3.90
CA ASP A 132 15.65 20.49 4.35
C ASP A 132 15.65 19.36 3.32
N SER A 133 14.50 19.12 2.69
CA SER A 133 14.33 18.12 1.63
C SER A 133 13.18 18.52 0.71
N VAL A 134 13.40 18.41 -0.60
CA VAL A 134 12.38 18.58 -1.66
C VAL A 134 12.17 17.23 -2.33
N LEU A 135 10.90 16.78 -2.41
CA LEU A 135 10.51 15.54 -3.06
C LEU A 135 10.04 15.82 -4.49
N ALA A 136 10.75 15.30 -5.48
CA ALA A 136 10.30 15.32 -6.86
C ALA A 136 9.55 14.03 -7.21
N ILE A 137 8.33 14.16 -7.73
CA ILE A 137 7.51 13.03 -8.19
C ILE A 137 7.21 13.20 -9.67
N ASN A 138 7.67 12.25 -10.48
CA ASN A 138 7.40 12.24 -11.92
C ASN A 138 6.09 11.51 -12.18
N VAL A 139 5.13 12.18 -12.79
CA VAL A 139 3.80 11.65 -13.09
C VAL A 139 3.52 11.76 -14.58
N GLN A 140 3.11 10.64 -15.19
CA GLN A 140 2.69 10.59 -16.58
C GLN A 140 1.21 10.95 -16.72
N GLU A 141 0.94 12.14 -17.25
CA GLU A 141 -0.40 12.56 -17.61
C GLU A 141 -0.83 11.94 -18.93
N ARG A 142 -2.11 11.56 -19.02
CA ARG A 142 -2.68 10.95 -20.23
C ARG A 142 -3.39 11.96 -21.13
N ASN A 143 -3.80 13.11 -20.61
CA ASN A 143 -4.54 14.11 -21.37
C ASN A 143 -4.29 15.56 -20.86
N PRO A 144 -3.43 16.35 -21.53
CA PRO A 144 -2.63 15.97 -22.68
C PRO A 144 -1.49 15.01 -22.28
N PRO A 145 -1.02 14.12 -23.17
CA PRO A 145 0.08 13.22 -22.86
C PRO A 145 1.35 14.01 -22.54
N GLY A 146 2.00 13.67 -21.44
CA GLY A 146 3.22 14.32 -20.99
C GLY A 146 3.66 13.80 -19.63
N THR A 147 4.86 14.15 -19.21
CA THR A 147 5.31 13.90 -17.84
C THR A 147 5.35 15.24 -17.13
N SER A 148 4.80 15.29 -15.93
CA SER A 148 4.92 16.42 -15.03
C SER A 148 5.70 16.01 -13.80
N VAL A 149 6.41 16.95 -13.21
CA VAL A 149 7.15 16.78 -11.96
C VAL A 149 6.46 17.65 -10.92
N LEU A 150 6.01 17.00 -9.84
CA LEU A 150 5.51 17.65 -8.64
C LEU A 150 6.71 17.85 -7.70
N LEU A 151 6.92 19.07 -7.22
CA LEU A 151 7.95 19.44 -6.25
C LEU A 151 7.33 19.89 -4.92
#